data_AF-A0A8J8PDV0-F1
#
_entry.id   AF-A0A8J8PDV0-F1
#
_cell.length_a   1.000
_cell.length_b   1.000
_cell.length_c   1.000
_cell.angle_alpha   90.00
_cell.angle_beta   90.00
_cell.angle_gamma   90.00
#
_symmetry.space_group_name_H-M   'P 1'
#
loop_
_entity.id
_entity.type
_entity.pdbx_description
1 polymer ?
#
loop_
_entity_poly.entity_id
_entity_poly.type
_entity_poly.pdbx_seq_one_letter_code
_entity_poly.pdbx_strand_id
1 'polypeptide(L)'
;YLLYRFSLIGGADVFLNVILGLSNSTVFPLVRSPLSVIGLEPLLIVLYASVLILLASVFNFIKQYKFTRNLPFLKRIIFALSARRIKVRDFINSKFLFPLTTINEKGEVTIRDYFSIEEDDKYWRDKYRKLVEEGKVSEDDYIWVAWGIPVIPFVLLGYFLSITVGFPI
;
A
#
# COMPACT_ATOMS: atom_id res chain seq x y z
N TYR A 1 -0.19 13.22 -17.98
CA TYR A 1 -1.42 12.84 -18.70
C TYR A 1 -1.45 11.36 -19.10
N LEU A 2 -0.45 10.85 -19.83
CA LEU A 2 -0.40 9.42 -20.23
C LEU A 2 -0.47 8.45 -19.04
N LEU A 3 0.33 8.67 -17.99
CA LEU A 3 0.36 7.81 -16.79
C LEU A 3 -1.00 7.74 -16.05
N TYR A 4 -1.73 8.85 -15.99
CA TYR A 4 -3.09 8.90 -15.43
C TYR A 4 -4.09 8.13 -16.30
N ARG A 5 -4.04 8.32 -17.63
CA ARG A 5 -4.95 7.67 -18.57
C ARG A 5 -4.81 6.15 -18.60
N PHE A 6 -3.61 5.65 -18.33
CA PHE A 6 -3.34 4.21 -18.18
C PHE A 6 -3.58 3.68 -16.76
N SER A 7 -4.11 4.50 -15.84
CA SER A 7 -4.32 4.14 -14.43
C SER A 7 -3.05 3.65 -13.72
N LEU A 8 -1.87 4.08 -14.19
CA LEU A 8 -0.57 3.67 -13.64
C LEU A 8 -0.16 4.49 -12.41
N ILE A 9 -0.75 5.67 -12.23
CA ILE A 9 -0.52 6.58 -11.12
C ILE A 9 -1.88 7.15 -10.68
N GLY A 10 -2.13 7.20 -9.37
CA GLY A 10 -3.35 7.77 -8.81
C GLY A 10 -3.49 9.26 -9.13
N GLY A 11 -4.71 9.79 -9.22
CA GLY A 11 -4.93 11.21 -9.53
C GLY A 11 -4.19 12.16 -8.57
N ALA A 12 -4.17 11.82 -7.28
CA ALA A 12 -3.44 12.57 -6.25
C ALA A 12 -1.92 12.57 -6.48
N ASP A 13 -1.35 11.43 -6.86
CA ASP A 13 0.08 11.28 -7.12
C ASP A 13 0.52 12.07 -8.36
N VAL A 14 -0.35 12.18 -9.38
CA VAL A 14 -0.10 13.06 -10.55
C VAL A 14 -0.11 14.53 -10.12
N PHE A 15 -1.09 14.95 -9.34
CA PHE A 15 -1.16 16.32 -8.82
C PHE A 15 0.09 16.67 -8.00
N LEU A 16 0.52 15.76 -7.12
CA LEU A 16 1.74 15.92 -6.33
C LEU A 16 2.97 16.10 -7.24
N ASN A 17 3.10 15.27 -8.27
CA ASN A 17 4.20 15.39 -9.24
C ASN A 17 4.21 16.71 -10.00
N VAL A 18 3.03 17.22 -10.40
CA VAL A 18 2.92 18.52 -11.06
C VAL A 18 3.34 19.65 -10.11
N ILE A 19 2.87 19.63 -8.87
CA ILE A 19 3.23 20.64 -7.86
C ILE A 19 4.74 20.61 -7.59
N LEU A 20 5.32 19.41 -7.42
CA LEU A 20 6.76 19.24 -7.23
C LEU A 20 7.55 19.75 -8.44
N GLY A 21 7.07 19.50 -9.66
CA GLY A 21 7.72 19.98 -10.88
C GLY A 21 7.65 21.49 -11.05
N LEU A 22 6.58 22.14 -10.61
CA LEU A 22 6.48 23.61 -10.63
C LEU A 22 7.28 24.26 -9.51
N SER A 23 7.39 23.60 -8.36
CA SER A 23 8.01 24.18 -7.15
C SER A 23 9.52 23.96 -7.12
N ASN A 24 9.97 22.76 -7.51
CA ASN A 24 11.36 22.30 -7.43
C ASN A 24 11.70 21.49 -8.69
N SER A 25 11.61 22.12 -9.86
CA SER A 25 12.01 21.48 -11.14
C SER A 25 13.49 21.10 -11.13
N THR A 26 14.32 21.90 -10.49
CA THR A 26 15.79 21.71 -10.41
C THR A 26 16.27 21.82 -8.97
N VAL A 27 17.21 20.96 -8.59
CA VAL A 27 17.84 20.92 -7.28
C VAL A 27 19.35 20.65 -7.40
N PHE A 28 20.11 21.00 -6.36
CA PHE A 28 21.58 20.83 -6.32
C PHE A 28 22.00 19.80 -5.26
N PRO A 29 21.81 18.50 -5.52
CA PRO A 29 22.15 17.45 -4.57
C PRO A 29 23.64 17.15 -4.56
N LEU A 30 24.09 16.32 -3.61
CA LEU A 30 25.47 15.86 -3.48
C LEU A 30 25.99 15.21 -4.77
N VAL A 31 25.17 14.37 -5.41
CA VAL A 31 25.45 13.76 -6.71
C VAL A 31 24.55 14.39 -7.76
N ARG A 32 25.11 15.25 -8.61
CA ARG A 32 24.33 15.92 -9.67
C ARG A 32 23.70 14.91 -10.61
N SER A 33 22.37 14.96 -10.70
CA SER A 33 21.62 14.22 -11.72
C SER A 33 21.35 15.09 -12.95
N PRO A 34 21.53 14.59 -14.18
CA PRO A 34 21.08 15.27 -15.38
C PRO A 34 19.58 15.55 -15.38
N LEU A 35 18.78 14.68 -14.75
CA LEU A 35 17.33 14.85 -14.66
C LEU A 35 16.98 16.12 -13.89
N SER A 36 17.70 16.38 -12.79
CA SER A 36 17.57 17.65 -12.06
C SER A 36 17.94 18.85 -12.93
N VAL A 37 19.03 18.76 -13.71
CA VAL A 37 19.50 19.87 -14.56
C VAL A 37 18.47 20.27 -15.63
N ILE A 38 17.74 19.29 -16.19
CA ILE A 38 16.73 19.53 -17.23
C ILE A 38 15.31 19.76 -16.67
N GLY A 39 15.16 19.93 -15.35
CA GLY A 39 13.86 20.26 -14.75
C GLY A 39 12.97 19.04 -14.42
N LEU A 40 13.53 17.82 -14.43
CA LEU A 40 12.79 16.56 -14.28
C LEU A 40 13.03 15.88 -12.91
N GLU A 41 13.37 16.66 -11.88
CA GLU A 41 13.51 16.17 -10.51
C GLU A 41 12.30 15.37 -9.99
N PRO A 42 11.03 15.71 -10.31
CA PRO A 42 9.87 14.90 -9.90
C PRO A 42 9.95 13.43 -10.32
N LEU A 43 10.57 13.11 -11.46
CA LEU A 43 10.74 11.73 -11.90
C LEU A 43 11.69 10.95 -10.98
N LEU A 44 12.73 11.60 -10.47
CA LEU A 44 13.63 10.99 -9.49
C LEU A 44 12.94 10.76 -8.15
N ILE A 45 12.12 11.71 -7.71
CA ILE A 45 11.31 11.56 -6.50
C ILE A 45 10.39 10.33 -6.61
N VAL A 46 9.70 10.18 -7.75
CA VAL A 46 8.86 9.01 -8.03
C VAL A 46 9.68 7.72 -8.10
N LEU A 47 10.86 7.75 -8.72
CA LEU A 47 11.75 6.60 -8.77
C LEU A 47 12.16 6.15 -7.36
N TYR A 48 12.64 7.07 -6.53
CA TYR A 48 13.00 6.79 -5.14
C TYR A 48 11.81 6.26 -4.34
N ALA A 49 10.65 6.91 -4.44
CA ALA A 49 9.43 6.44 -3.77
C ALA A 49 9.05 5.02 -4.21
N SER A 50 9.13 4.73 -5.51
CA SER A 50 8.82 3.41 -6.07
C SER A 50 9.79 2.33 -5.57
N VAL A 51 11.09 2.63 -5.49
CA VAL A 51 12.10 1.73 -4.91
C VAL A 51 11.80 1.46 -3.44
N LEU A 52 11.49 2.49 -2.65
CA LEU A 52 11.16 2.31 -1.23
C LEU A 52 9.86 1.49 -1.03
N ILE A 53 8.84 1.73 -1.85
CA ILE A 53 7.58 0.96 -1.85
C ILE A 53 7.86 -0.50 -2.23
N LEU A 54 8.71 -0.75 -3.22
CA LEU A 54 9.13 -2.10 -3.60
C LEU A 54 9.85 -2.80 -2.46
N LEU A 55 10.80 -2.13 -1.80
CA LEU A 55 11.51 -2.67 -0.64
C LEU A 55 10.56 -2.99 0.51
N ALA A 56 9.62 -2.10 0.82
CA ALA A 56 8.57 -2.36 1.80
C ALA A 56 7.73 -3.59 1.40
N SER A 57 7.38 -3.72 0.11
CA SER A 57 6.61 -4.85 -0.40
C SER A 57 7.34 -6.17 -0.30
N VAL A 58 8.65 -6.18 -0.60
CA VAL A 58 9.52 -7.34 -0.41
C VAL A 58 9.62 -7.70 1.07
N PHE A 59 9.74 -6.71 1.96
CA PHE A 59 9.73 -6.95 3.40
C PHE A 59 8.41 -7.57 3.87
N ASN A 60 7.27 -7.06 3.40
CA ASN A 60 5.96 -7.64 3.69
C ASN A 60 5.88 -9.08 3.14
N PHE A 61 6.34 -9.31 1.91
CA PHE A 61 6.41 -10.64 1.29
C PHE A 61 7.16 -11.63 2.18
N ILE A 62 8.39 -11.31 2.59
CA ILE A 62 9.20 -12.18 3.45
C ILE A 62 8.46 -12.51 4.75
N LYS A 63 7.77 -11.53 5.36
CA LYS A 63 7.04 -11.69 6.61
C LYS A 63 5.78 -12.56 6.46
N GLN A 64 5.02 -12.38 5.37
CA GLN A 64 3.68 -12.96 5.20
C GLN A 64 3.65 -14.25 4.38
N TYR A 65 4.65 -14.49 3.51
CA TYR A 65 4.68 -15.62 2.58
C TYR A 65 4.59 -17.00 3.25
N LYS A 66 5.02 -17.12 4.51
CA LYS A 66 4.89 -18.36 5.29
C LYS A 66 3.45 -18.70 5.68
N PHE A 67 2.56 -17.70 5.73
CA PHE A 67 1.16 -17.87 6.14
C PHE A 67 0.19 -18.06 4.98
N THR A 68 0.67 -17.95 3.75
CA THR A 68 -0.15 -18.07 2.53
C THR A 68 -0.05 -19.47 1.88
N ARG A 69 0.44 -20.48 2.61
CA ARG A 69 0.70 -21.85 2.10
C ARG A 69 -0.52 -22.55 1.51
N ASN A 70 -1.72 -22.21 1.97
CA ASN A 70 -2.98 -22.83 1.53
C ASN A 70 -3.54 -22.22 0.23
N LEU A 71 -2.88 -21.21 -0.33
CA LEU A 71 -3.31 -20.53 -1.55
C LEU A 71 -2.54 -21.04 -2.78
N PRO A 72 -3.16 -21.05 -3.98
CA PRO A 72 -2.46 -21.29 -5.24
C PRO A 72 -1.26 -20.35 -5.40
N PHE A 73 -0.21 -20.79 -6.08
CA PHE A 73 1.08 -20.08 -6.17
C PHE A 73 0.95 -18.59 -6.56
N LEU A 74 0.14 -18.26 -7.57
CA LEU A 74 -0.03 -16.88 -8.00
C LEU A 74 -0.75 -16.03 -6.93
N LYS A 75 -1.85 -16.55 -6.36
CA LYS A 75 -2.56 -15.90 -5.25
C LYS A 75 -1.66 -15.72 -4.04
N ARG A 76 -0.80 -16.71 -3.77
CA ARG A 76 0.17 -16.70 -2.69
C ARG A 76 1.14 -15.53 -2.78
N ILE A 77 1.68 -15.28 -3.98
CA ILE A 77 2.59 -14.17 -4.24
C ILE A 77 1.87 -12.83 -4.06
N ILE A 78 0.71 -12.68 -4.70
CA ILE A 78 -0.08 -11.45 -4.63
C ILE A 78 -0.43 -11.12 -3.17
N PHE A 79 -0.99 -12.08 -2.43
CA PHE A 79 -1.32 -11.88 -1.01
C PHE A 79 -0.11 -11.54 -0.15
N ALA A 80 1.02 -12.21 -0.37
CA ALA A 80 2.21 -11.93 0.42
C ALA A 80 2.76 -10.51 0.16
N LEU A 81 2.59 -9.98 -1.06
CA LEU A 81 2.96 -8.61 -1.40
C LEU A 81 1.93 -7.59 -0.87
N SER A 82 0.64 -7.82 -1.09
CA SER A 82 -0.42 -6.79 -0.95
C SER A 82 -1.34 -6.95 0.26
N ALA A 83 -1.19 -8.02 1.05
CA ALA A 83 -2.01 -8.26 2.23
C ALA A 83 -1.17 -8.42 3.49
N ARG A 84 -1.79 -8.20 4.65
CA ARG A 84 -1.18 -8.48 5.95
C ARG A 84 -2.15 -9.20 6.87
N ARG A 85 -1.63 -10.05 7.75
CA ARG A 85 -2.40 -10.64 8.84
C ARG A 85 -2.42 -9.68 10.04
N ILE A 86 -3.61 -9.45 10.58
CA ILE A 86 -3.80 -8.74 11.85
C ILE A 86 -4.82 -9.49 12.69
N LYS A 87 -4.86 -9.23 14.00
CA LYS A 87 -5.89 -9.80 14.87
C LYS A 87 -7.23 -9.10 14.65
N VAL A 88 -8.33 -9.81 14.91
CA VAL A 88 -9.68 -9.26 14.81
C VAL A 88 -9.87 -8.05 15.73
N ARG A 89 -9.34 -8.10 16.96
CA ARG A 89 -9.34 -6.93 17.86
C ARG A 89 -8.66 -5.68 17.26
N ASP A 90 -7.54 -5.88 16.55
CA ASP A 90 -6.80 -4.77 15.94
C ASP A 90 -7.58 -4.22 14.74
N PHE A 91 -8.26 -5.09 14.00
CA PHE A 91 -9.12 -4.70 12.89
C PHE A 91 -10.33 -3.86 13.34
N ILE A 92 -11.07 -4.31 14.36
CA ILE A 92 -12.26 -3.61 14.88
C ILE A 92 -11.90 -2.20 15.38
N ASN A 93 -10.69 -2.03 15.92
CA ASN A 93 -10.19 -0.75 16.43
C ASN A 93 -9.46 0.10 15.36
N SER A 94 -9.33 -0.39 14.13
CA SER A 94 -8.63 0.32 13.04
C SER A 94 -9.56 1.24 12.24
N LYS A 95 -8.99 2.08 11.37
CA LYS A 95 -9.72 2.83 10.34
C LYS A 95 -9.06 2.60 8.99
N PHE A 96 -9.84 2.69 7.91
CA PHE A 96 -9.34 2.58 6.53
C PHE A 96 -8.66 1.23 6.19
N LEU A 97 -9.06 0.15 6.85
CA LEU A 97 -8.63 -1.21 6.52
C LEU A 97 -9.79 -2.00 5.95
N PHE A 98 -9.52 -2.72 4.86
CA PHE A 98 -10.50 -3.56 4.18
C PHE A 98 -10.13 -5.03 4.37
N PRO A 99 -11.03 -5.87 4.88
CA PRO A 99 -10.73 -7.26 5.15
C PRO A 99 -10.72 -8.05 3.84
N LEU A 100 -9.70 -8.86 3.63
CA LEU A 100 -9.62 -9.85 2.54
C LEU A 100 -10.10 -11.22 3.00
N THR A 101 -10.18 -11.44 4.31
CA THR A 101 -10.96 -12.54 4.88
C THR A 101 -12.40 -12.08 5.04
N THR A 102 -13.35 -12.81 4.46
CA THR A 102 -14.78 -12.61 4.68
C THR A 102 -15.33 -13.80 5.43
N ILE A 103 -16.18 -13.53 6.42
CA ILE A 103 -16.82 -14.55 7.24
C ILE A 103 -18.32 -14.36 7.06
N ASN A 104 -19.01 -15.43 6.67
CA ASN A 104 -20.46 -15.40 6.51
C ASN A 104 -21.18 -15.59 7.85
N GLU A 105 -22.50 -15.46 7.86
CA GLU A 105 -23.29 -15.61 9.09
C GLU A 105 -23.24 -17.02 9.67
N LYS A 106 -22.82 -18.03 8.90
CA LYS A 106 -22.62 -19.41 9.36
C LYS A 106 -21.21 -19.66 9.93
N GLY A 107 -20.33 -18.67 9.92
CA GLY A 107 -18.94 -18.79 10.36
C GLY A 107 -17.99 -19.36 9.30
N GLU A 108 -18.44 -19.55 8.06
CA GLU A 108 -17.58 -20.04 6.98
C GLU A 108 -16.64 -18.92 6.51
N VAL A 109 -15.35 -19.27 6.41
CA VAL A 109 -14.27 -18.34 6.09
C VAL A 109 -13.93 -18.43 4.61
N THR A 110 -14.00 -17.29 3.92
CA THR A 110 -13.63 -17.14 2.51
C THR A 110 -12.52 -16.09 2.37
N ILE A 111 -11.61 -16.30 1.44
CA ILE A 111 -10.53 -15.35 1.13
C ILE A 111 -10.82 -14.73 -0.23
N ARG A 112 -10.90 -13.39 -0.28
CA ARG A 112 -11.10 -12.59 -1.49
C ARG A 112 -9.83 -11.86 -1.90
N ASP A 113 -9.65 -11.68 -3.19
CA ASP A 113 -8.40 -11.18 -3.79
C ASP A 113 -8.40 -9.65 -3.93
N TYR A 114 -9.57 -9.02 -3.78
CA TYR A 114 -9.83 -7.61 -4.02
C TYR A 114 -10.90 -7.06 -3.07
N PHE A 115 -10.98 -5.74 -2.97
CA PHE A 115 -12.08 -5.00 -2.34
C PHE A 115 -12.50 -3.88 -3.30
N SER A 116 -13.76 -3.45 -3.22
CA SER A 116 -14.24 -2.26 -3.94
C SER A 116 -13.93 -1.00 -3.14
N ILE A 117 -13.55 0.07 -3.84
CA ILE A 117 -13.30 1.40 -3.24
C ILE A 117 -14.60 2.00 -2.67
N GLU A 118 -15.75 1.54 -3.14
CA GLU A 118 -17.07 1.94 -2.65
C GLU A 118 -17.47 1.23 -1.35
N GLU A 119 -16.67 0.26 -0.88
CA GLU A 119 -16.94 -0.39 0.40
C GLU A 119 -16.77 0.58 1.58
N ASP A 120 -17.70 0.52 2.53
CA ASP A 120 -17.60 1.26 3.78
C ASP A 120 -16.75 0.48 4.79
N ASP A 121 -15.68 1.11 5.29
CA ASP A 121 -14.81 0.51 6.29
C ASP A 121 -15.55 0.32 7.63
N LYS A 122 -16.54 1.16 7.93
CA LYS A 122 -17.40 1.05 9.11
C LYS A 122 -18.28 -0.19 9.06
N TYR A 123 -18.89 -0.48 7.91
CA TYR A 123 -19.68 -1.69 7.72
C TYR A 123 -18.89 -2.93 8.11
N TRP A 124 -17.64 -3.04 7.65
CA TRP A 124 -16.80 -4.20 7.96
C TRP A 124 -16.43 -4.30 9.43
N ARG A 125 -16.10 -3.18 10.09
CA ARG A 125 -15.83 -3.18 11.54
C ARG A 125 -17.04 -3.63 12.34
N ASP A 126 -18.22 -3.12 12.01
CA ASP A 126 -19.46 -3.44 12.71
C ASP A 126 -19.84 -4.91 12.48
N LYS A 127 -19.64 -5.43 11.26
CA LYS A 127 -19.81 -6.84 10.95
C LYS A 127 -18.87 -7.74 11.77
N TYR A 128 -17.58 -7.40 11.85
CA TYR A 128 -16.62 -8.16 12.64
C TYR A 128 -16.90 -8.08 14.14
N ARG A 129 -17.36 -6.93 14.65
CA ARG A 129 -17.81 -6.80 16.05
C ARG A 129 -18.97 -7.74 16.35
N LYS A 130 -19.99 -7.77 15.48
CA LYS A 130 -21.13 -8.67 15.62
C LYS A 130 -20.71 -10.15 15.58
N LEU A 131 -19.78 -10.53 14.71
CA LEU A 131 -19.26 -11.91 14.65
C LEU A 131 -18.52 -12.33 15.95
N VAL A 132 -17.84 -11.40 16.60
CA VAL A 132 -17.20 -11.63 17.90
C VAL A 132 -18.24 -11.74 19.02
N GLU A 133 -19.21 -10.84 19.06
CA GLU A 133 -20.32 -10.87 20.03
C GLU A 133 -21.14 -12.16 19.94
N GLU A 134 -21.35 -12.68 18.73
CA GLU A 134 -22.04 -13.95 18.48
C GLU A 134 -21.17 -15.20 18.72
N GLY A 135 -19.91 -15.04 19.12
CA GLY A 135 -18.99 -16.15 19.38
C GLY A 135 -18.56 -16.93 18.13
N LYS A 136 -18.77 -16.38 16.93
CA LYS A 136 -18.38 -17.01 15.65
C LYS A 136 -16.91 -16.86 15.34
N VAL A 137 -16.26 -15.85 15.95
CA VAL A 137 -14.84 -15.52 15.75
C VAL A 137 -14.28 -15.01 17.08
N SER A 138 -13.04 -15.37 17.41
CA SER A 138 -12.33 -14.84 18.57
C SER A 138 -11.63 -13.51 18.23
N GLU A 139 -11.51 -12.62 19.21
CA GLU A 139 -10.71 -11.39 19.09
C GLU A 139 -9.23 -11.65 18.76
N ASP A 140 -8.71 -12.81 19.16
CA ASP A 140 -7.34 -13.24 18.92
C ASP A 140 -7.14 -13.96 17.59
N ASP A 141 -8.22 -14.23 16.85
CA ASP A 141 -8.12 -14.82 15.53
C ASP A 141 -7.47 -13.85 14.55
N TYR A 142 -6.77 -14.42 13.57
CA TYR A 142 -6.08 -13.65 12.55
C TYR A 142 -6.87 -13.63 11.26
N ILE A 143 -7.08 -12.42 10.74
CA ILE A 143 -7.68 -12.18 9.43
C ILE A 143 -6.69 -11.52 8.49
N TRP A 144 -6.89 -11.73 7.19
CA TRP A 144 -6.18 -10.99 6.16
C TRP A 144 -6.88 -9.65 5.91
N VAL A 145 -6.09 -8.59 5.81
CA VAL A 145 -6.55 -7.27 5.39
C VAL A 145 -5.67 -6.76 4.24
N ALA A 146 -6.26 -5.93 3.38
CA ALA A 146 -5.52 -5.23 2.34
C ALA A 146 -4.48 -4.32 2.99
N TRP A 147 -3.23 -4.46 2.57
CA TRP A 147 -2.14 -3.60 3.03
C TRP A 147 -2.08 -2.37 2.14
N GLY A 148 -2.84 -1.34 2.51
CA GLY A 148 -2.73 -0.03 1.89
C GLY A 148 -1.37 0.58 2.20
N ILE A 149 -0.43 0.50 1.25
CA ILE A 149 0.88 1.14 1.39
C ILE A 149 0.65 2.66 1.41
N PRO A 150 0.99 3.37 2.50
CA PRO A 150 0.79 4.81 2.57
C PRO A 150 1.83 5.50 1.66
N VAL A 151 1.46 5.78 0.42
CA VAL A 151 2.36 6.30 -0.63
C VAL A 151 3.01 7.64 -0.23
N ILE A 152 2.26 8.53 0.42
CA ILE A 152 2.73 9.89 0.77
C ILE A 152 4.04 9.86 1.61
N PRO A 153 4.14 9.10 2.72
CA PRO A 153 5.41 8.92 3.42
C PRO A 153 6.59 8.50 2.53
N PHE A 154 6.38 7.58 1.59
CA PHE A 154 7.43 7.14 0.68
C PHE A 154 7.82 8.21 -0.33
N VAL A 155 6.86 9.00 -0.82
CA VAL A 155 7.14 10.15 -1.67
C VAL A 155 7.93 11.22 -0.92
N LEU A 156 7.59 11.47 0.34
CA LEU A 156 8.34 12.41 1.19
C LEU A 156 9.79 11.95 1.41
N LEU A 157 9.99 10.66 1.71
CA LEU A 157 11.34 10.09 1.84
C LEU A 157 12.09 10.14 0.50
N GLY A 158 11.41 9.83 -0.61
CA GLY A 158 11.96 9.94 -1.94
C GLY A 158 12.39 11.36 -2.28
N TYR A 159 11.59 12.36 -1.87
CA TYR A 159 11.93 13.77 -2.02
C TYR A 159 13.22 14.13 -1.27
N PHE A 160 13.33 13.74 0.01
CA PHE A 160 14.56 13.99 0.77
C PHE A 160 15.79 13.33 0.14
N LEU A 161 15.67 12.08 -0.31
CA LEU A 161 16.76 11.38 -1.00
C LEU A 161 17.15 12.10 -2.29
N SER A 162 16.16 12.53 -3.08
CA SER A 162 16.36 13.21 -4.35
C SER A 162 17.15 14.52 -4.17
N ILE A 163 16.75 15.37 -3.22
CA ILE A 163 17.40 16.67 -3.00
C ILE A 163 18.73 16.59 -2.26
N THR A 164 18.97 15.53 -1.47
CA THR A 164 20.21 15.39 -0.68
C THR A 164 21.25 14.55 -1.40
N VAL A 165 20.90 13.33 -1.79
CA VAL A 165 21.80 12.38 -2.44
C VAL A 165 21.91 12.70 -3.92
N GLY A 166 20.78 13.00 -4.57
CA GLY A 166 20.70 13.09 -6.02
C GLY A 166 20.77 11.71 -6.64
N PHE A 167 20.96 11.61 -7.96
CA PHE A 167 21.01 10.31 -8.64
C PHE A 167 22.32 10.24 -9.45
N PRO A 168 23.30 9.41 -9.06
CA PRO A 168 24.41 9.09 -9.94
C PRO A 168 23.80 8.42 -11.17
N ILE A 169 24.15 8.91 -12.35
CA ILE A 169 23.91 8.11 -13.56
C ILE A 169 24.71 6.81 -13.41
#